data_AF-A0A959Y250-F1
#
_entry.id   AF-A0A959Y250-F1
#
_cell.length_a   1.000
_cell.length_b   1.000
_cell.length_c   1.000
_cell.angle_alpha   90.00
_cell.angle_beta   90.00
_cell.angle_gamma   90.00
#
_symmetry.space_group_name_H-M   'P 1'
#
loop_
_entity.id
_entity.type
_entity.pdbx_description
1 polymer ?
#
loop_
_entity_poly.entity_id
_entity_poly.type
_entity_poly.pdbx_seq_one_letter_code
_entity_poly.pdbx_strand_id
1 'polypeptide(L)'
;IPIGVPGDERGSIAERRIHQEGLWPHHPGGRFFLNHRVRLEERWTPGLEFRTRVRYALFLNVPLNNPKLDPGTTYLAFYDEVFLNGPVIFWDDVGTTFYDRNRLYAAVGRVLGPHWRVQAGAMLQSTNTWRKYYWQLSAHLRL
;
A
#
# COMPACT_ATOMS: atom_id res chain seq x y z
N ILE A 1 -11.35 10.19 6.08
CA ILE A 1 -11.79 9.71 7.43
C ILE A 1 -12.68 10.82 7.93
N PRO A 2 -13.97 10.56 8.22
CA PRO A 2 -14.83 11.61 8.72
C PRO A 2 -14.34 11.98 10.12
N ILE A 3 -14.09 13.26 10.32
CA ILE A 3 -13.92 13.84 11.66
C ILE A 3 -15.35 14.17 12.09
N GLY A 4 -15.99 13.23 12.78
CA GLY A 4 -17.37 13.38 13.24
C GLY A 4 -17.81 12.15 14.02
N VAL A 5 -18.43 12.39 15.17
CA VAL A 5 -19.13 11.37 15.96
C VAL A 5 -20.24 10.77 15.07
N PRO A 6 -20.49 9.45 15.09
CA PRO A 6 -21.58 8.87 14.33
C PRO A 6 -22.91 9.51 14.76
N GLY A 7 -23.55 10.26 13.87
CA GLY A 7 -24.88 10.88 14.09
C GLY A 7 -24.93 12.42 14.09
N ASP A 8 -23.84 13.15 13.87
CA ASP A 8 -23.88 14.61 13.71
C ASP A 8 -23.90 14.99 12.22
N GLU A 9 -24.99 15.61 11.76
CA GLU A 9 -25.22 16.01 10.36
C GLU A 9 -24.51 17.32 9.96
N ARG A 10 -23.61 17.83 10.80
CA ARG A 10 -22.84 19.05 10.48
C ARG A 10 -21.62 18.76 9.61
N GLY A 11 -21.88 18.75 8.29
CA GLY A 11 -20.96 19.22 7.25
C GLY A 11 -19.63 18.48 7.12
N SER A 12 -19.65 17.27 6.54
CA SER A 12 -18.43 16.66 6.01
C SER A 12 -17.85 17.54 4.91
N ILE A 13 -16.79 18.29 5.21
CA ILE A 13 -16.06 19.05 4.18
C ILE A 13 -15.50 18.04 3.17
N ALA A 14 -15.84 18.23 1.89
CA ALA A 14 -15.40 17.35 0.83
C ALA A 14 -13.88 17.47 0.62
N GLU A 15 -13.14 16.45 1.03
CA GLU A 15 -11.71 16.32 0.74
C GLU A 15 -11.50 15.84 -0.69
N ARG A 16 -10.76 16.63 -1.48
CA ARG A 16 -10.32 16.27 -2.82
C ARG A 16 -8.93 15.63 -2.75
N ARG A 17 -8.73 14.55 -3.51
CA ARG A 17 -7.46 13.83 -3.55
C ARG A 17 -7.05 13.58 -4.99
N ILE A 18 -5.79 13.89 -5.29
CA ILE A 18 -5.15 13.52 -6.55
C ILE A 18 -3.95 12.64 -6.20
N HIS A 19 -3.66 11.65 -7.03
CA HIS A 19 -2.47 10.83 -6.86
C HIS A 19 -1.77 10.58 -8.18
N GLN A 20 -0.46 10.46 -8.09
CA GLN A 20 0.43 10.09 -9.19
C GLN A 20 1.20 8.83 -8.76
N GLU A 21 1.35 7.87 -9.67
CA GLU A 21 1.99 6.59 -9.39
C GLU A 21 3.09 6.29 -10.40
N GLY A 22 4.24 5.89 -9.89
CA GLY A 22 5.34 5.29 -10.64
C GLY A 22 5.50 3.82 -10.22
N LEU A 23 5.63 2.93 -11.21
CA LEU A 23 5.77 1.50 -11.00
C LEU A 23 6.97 0.98 -11.80
N TRP A 24 7.89 0.29 -11.13
CA TRP A 24 9.13 -0.21 -11.70
C TRP A 24 9.29 -1.70 -11.37
N PRO A 25 8.92 -2.59 -12.29
CA PRO A 25 9.20 -4.01 -12.18
C PRO A 25 10.71 -4.22 -12.31
N HIS A 26 11.29 -4.98 -11.39
CA HIS A 26 12.71 -5.30 -11.39
C HIS A 26 12.90 -6.80 -11.19
N HIS A 27 13.58 -7.45 -12.12
CA HIS A 27 13.92 -8.87 -12.04
C HIS A 27 15.44 -9.00 -12.01
N PRO A 28 16.08 -9.00 -10.83
CA PRO A 28 17.54 -9.08 -10.69
C PRO A 28 18.14 -10.42 -11.14
N GLY A 29 17.31 -11.34 -11.66
CA GLY A 29 17.68 -12.69 -12.06
C GLY A 29 17.21 -13.75 -11.06
N GLY A 30 17.26 -15.02 -11.49
CA GLY A 30 16.81 -16.15 -10.69
C GLY A 30 15.29 -16.17 -10.47
N ARG A 31 14.87 -16.47 -9.23
CA ARG A 31 13.45 -16.67 -8.85
C ARG A 31 12.84 -15.45 -8.14
N PHE A 32 13.50 -14.30 -8.13
CA PHE A 32 13.03 -13.12 -7.41
C PHE A 32 12.35 -12.14 -8.35
N PHE A 33 11.06 -11.90 -8.10
CA PHE A 33 10.26 -10.95 -8.86
C PHE A 33 9.96 -9.73 -7.99
N LEU A 34 10.72 -8.64 -8.19
CA LEU A 34 10.55 -7.41 -7.44
C LEU A 34 9.69 -6.40 -8.21
N ASN A 35 8.94 -5.60 -7.49
CA ASN A 35 8.26 -4.45 -8.05
C ASN A 35 8.31 -3.29 -7.06
N HIS A 36 8.80 -2.15 -7.52
CA HIS A 36 8.84 -0.92 -6.75
C HIS A 36 7.66 -0.06 -7.16
N ARG A 37 6.91 0.46 -6.20
CA ARG A 37 5.81 1.38 -6.46
C ARG A 37 5.95 2.61 -5.58
N VAL A 38 6.10 3.77 -6.22
CA VAL A 38 6.02 5.07 -5.55
C VAL A 38 4.69 5.69 -5.89
N ARG A 39 3.99 6.21 -4.88
CA ARG A 39 2.75 6.96 -5.06
C ARG A 39 2.79 8.26 -4.28
N LEU A 40 2.62 9.35 -4.99
CA LEU A 40 2.47 10.69 -4.44
C LEU A 40 0.98 11.01 -4.37
N GLU A 41 0.48 11.41 -3.22
CA GLU A 41 -0.91 11.76 -2.99
C GLU A 41 -1.00 13.19 -2.46
N GLU A 42 -1.79 14.02 -3.13
CA GLU A 42 -2.08 15.40 -2.79
C GLU A 42 -3.51 15.50 -2.29
N ARG A 43 -3.69 16.10 -1.11
CA ARG A 43 -4.98 16.16 -0.41
C ARG A 43 -5.34 17.62 -0.15
N TRP A 44 -6.47 18.06 -0.71
CA TRP A 44 -7.04 19.38 -0.50
C TRP A 44 -8.37 19.26 0.22
N THR A 45 -8.48 19.92 1.37
CA THR A 45 -9.75 20.06 2.08
C THR A 45 -10.10 21.55 2.12
N PRO A 46 -11.21 21.99 1.49
CA PRO A 46 -11.61 23.39 1.50
C PRO A 46 -11.70 23.97 2.91
N GLY A 47 -11.00 25.07 3.20
CA GLY A 47 -10.95 25.68 4.55
C GLY A 47 -10.01 24.99 5.54
N LEU A 48 -9.23 24.00 5.10
CA LEU A 48 -8.18 23.34 5.88
C LEU A 48 -6.85 23.33 5.09
N GLU A 49 -5.84 22.70 5.68
CA GLU A 49 -4.48 22.62 5.14
C GLU A 49 -4.34 21.68 3.95
N PHE A 50 -3.48 22.07 3.01
CA PHE A 50 -2.95 21.20 1.98
C PHE A 50 -1.99 20.17 2.60
N ARG A 51 -2.18 18.89 2.29
CA ARG A 51 -1.33 17.81 2.80
C ARG A 51 -0.83 16.93 1.67
N THR A 52 0.45 16.61 1.71
CA THR A 52 1.07 15.64 0.80
C THR A 52 1.37 14.36 1.54
N ARG A 53 1.34 13.24 0.80
CA ARG A 53 1.72 11.94 1.31
C ARG A 53 2.49 11.18 0.24
N VAL A 54 3.64 10.66 0.65
CA VAL A 54 4.45 9.76 -0.17
C VAL A 54 4.27 8.35 0.35
N ARG A 55 4.06 7.42 -0.58
CA ARG A 55 3.98 5.99 -0.29
C ARG A 55 5.00 5.27 -1.14
N TYR A 56 5.77 4.41 -0.51
CA TYR A 56 6.69 3.51 -1.20
C TYR A 56 6.34 2.09 -0.83
N ALA A 57 6.09 1.25 -1.83
CA ALA A 57 5.86 -0.18 -1.67
C ALA A 57 6.91 -0.98 -2.43
N LEU A 58 7.53 -1.92 -1.74
CA LEU A 58 8.38 -2.96 -2.32
C LEU A 58 7.62 -4.27 -2.30
N PHE A 59 7.34 -4.83 -3.48
CA PHE A 59 6.74 -6.15 -3.63
C PHE A 59 7.80 -7.16 -4.01
N LEU A 60 7.74 -8.35 -3.42
CA LEU A 60 8.57 -9.49 -3.78
C LEU A 60 7.70 -10.73 -3.94
N ASN A 61 7.79 -11.38 -5.10
CA ASN A 61 7.22 -12.71 -5.32
C ASN A 61 8.34 -13.72 -5.57
N VAL A 62 8.27 -14.87 -4.89
CA VAL A 62 9.24 -15.96 -5.01
C VAL A 62 8.52 -17.27 -5.35
N PRO A 63 8.60 -17.77 -6.59
CA PRO A 63 8.14 -19.10 -6.96
C PRO A 63 8.85 -20.19 -6.15
N LEU A 64 8.07 -21.12 -5.60
CA LEU A 64 8.60 -22.22 -4.81
C LEU A 64 8.83 -23.47 -5.66
N ASN A 65 7.85 -23.85 -6.47
CA ASN A 65 7.85 -25.12 -7.22
C ASN A 65 8.32 -24.99 -8.67
N ASN A 66 8.30 -23.79 -9.25
CA ASN A 66 8.69 -23.53 -10.64
C ASN A 66 9.73 -22.41 -10.71
N PRO A 67 10.54 -22.32 -11.77
CA PRO A 67 11.46 -21.19 -11.96
C PRO A 67 10.75 -19.87 -12.30
N LYS A 68 9.50 -19.94 -12.77
CA LYS A 68 8.69 -18.79 -13.21
C LYS A 68 7.29 -18.82 -12.59
N LEU A 69 6.61 -17.67 -12.58
CA LEU A 69 5.22 -17.50 -12.12
C LEU A 69 4.20 -17.93 -13.20
N ASP A 70 4.30 -19.20 -13.62
CA ASP A 70 3.43 -19.84 -14.61
C ASP A 70 2.21 -20.52 -13.96
N PRO A 71 1.17 -20.91 -14.73
CA PRO A 71 0.01 -21.63 -14.21
C PRO A 71 0.41 -22.86 -13.39
N GLY A 72 -0.19 -23.01 -12.19
CA GLY A 72 0.14 -24.07 -11.24
C GLY A 72 1.30 -23.73 -10.28
N THR A 73 2.02 -22.62 -10.50
CA THR A 73 3.08 -22.19 -9.58
C THR A 73 2.51 -21.77 -8.23
N THR A 74 3.08 -22.33 -7.16
CA THR A 74 2.89 -21.85 -5.79
C THR A 74 4.05 -20.92 -5.45
N TYR A 75 3.76 -19.77 -4.87
CA TYR A 75 4.75 -18.72 -4.62
C TYR A 75 4.53 -18.06 -3.27
N LEU A 76 5.60 -17.50 -2.72
CA LEU A 76 5.51 -16.59 -1.57
C LEU A 76 5.38 -15.16 -2.09
N ALA A 77 4.48 -14.40 -1.49
CA ALA A 77 4.24 -13.01 -1.77
C ALA A 77 4.56 -12.19 -0.52
N PHE A 78 5.47 -11.25 -0.65
CA PHE A 78 5.81 -10.29 0.38
C PHE A 78 5.59 -8.89 -0.16
N TYR A 79 5.12 -7.99 0.70
CA TYR A 79 5.32 -6.57 0.43
C TYR A 79 5.57 -5.81 1.72
N ASP A 80 6.35 -4.75 1.58
CA ASP A 80 6.54 -3.75 2.61
C ASP A 80 6.15 -2.38 2.05
N GLU A 81 5.18 -1.71 2.68
CA GLU A 81 4.68 -0.39 2.24
C GLU A 81 4.81 0.63 3.38
N VAL A 82 5.66 1.63 3.16
CA VAL A 82 5.88 2.74 4.09
C VAL A 82 5.06 3.96 3.66
N PHE A 83 4.43 4.60 4.64
CA PHE A 83 3.61 5.79 4.47
C PHE A 83 4.30 6.96 5.17
N LEU A 84 4.68 7.96 4.39
CA LEU A 84 5.32 9.18 4.86
C LEU A 84 4.40 10.36 4.61
N ASN A 85 4.16 11.18 5.63
CA ASN A 85 3.48 12.46 5.44
C ASN A 85 4.52 13.48 5.00
N GLY A 86 4.21 14.24 3.94
CA GLY A 86 5.05 15.36 3.55
C GLY A 86 4.82 16.58 4.45
N PRO A 87 5.77 17.52 4.46
CA PRO A 87 5.66 18.76 5.22
C PRO A 87 4.45 19.56 4.76
N VAL A 88 3.78 20.23 5.70
CA VAL A 88 2.72 21.19 5.38
C VAL A 88 3.40 22.40 4.73
N ILE A 89 3.15 22.64 3.44
CA ILE A 89 3.88 23.64 2.63
C ILE A 89 3.46 25.08 3.00
N PHE A 90 2.32 25.24 3.67
CA PHE A 90 1.78 26.52 4.07
C PHE A 90 1.31 26.36 5.51
N TRP A 91 1.79 27.23 6.41
CA TRP A 91 1.47 27.30 7.85
C TRP A 91 2.39 26.48 8.78
N ASP A 92 2.80 27.16 9.85
CA ASP A 92 3.75 26.77 10.90
C ASP A 92 3.75 25.28 11.27
N ASP A 93 4.96 24.77 11.46
CA ASP A 93 5.34 23.39 11.69
C ASP A 93 4.85 22.86 13.06
N VAL A 94 3.54 22.62 13.20
CA VAL A 94 2.94 22.09 14.43
C VAL A 94 2.67 20.59 14.29
N GLY A 95 3.71 19.78 14.48
CA GLY A 95 3.58 18.42 15.00
C GLY A 95 3.22 17.30 14.01
N THR A 96 3.37 17.48 12.69
CA THR A 96 3.16 16.37 11.75
C THR A 96 4.32 15.36 11.80
N THR A 97 4.04 14.16 12.30
CA THR A 97 5.03 13.06 12.24
C THR A 97 5.29 12.66 10.79
N PHE A 98 6.55 12.79 10.37
CA PHE A 98 7.00 12.42 9.02
C PHE A 98 6.66 10.96 8.67
N TYR A 99 6.77 10.06 9.64
CA TYR A 99 6.27 8.70 9.53
C TYR A 99 4.80 8.60 9.97
N ASP A 100 3.95 8.05 9.10
CA ASP A 100 2.54 7.72 9.41
C ASP A 100 2.45 6.26 9.89
N ARG A 101 2.84 5.33 9.01
CA ARG A 101 2.71 3.89 9.24
C ARG A 101 3.52 3.06 8.26
N ASN A 102 3.67 1.78 8.58
CA ASN A 102 4.23 0.74 7.75
C ASN A 102 3.24 -0.43 7.67
N ARG A 103 3.18 -1.07 6.49
CA ARG A 103 2.41 -2.30 6.25
C ARG A 103 3.36 -3.37 5.73
N LEU A 104 3.60 -4.37 6.56
CA LEU A 104 4.33 -5.56 6.20
C LEU A 104 3.34 -6.70 5.94
N TYR A 105 3.42 -7.33 4.77
CA TYR A 105 2.55 -8.41 4.38
C TYR A 105 3.36 -9.63 3.94
N ALA A 106 2.89 -10.79 4.35
CA ALA A 106 3.41 -12.08 3.93
C ALA A 106 2.25 -13.02 3.62
N ALA A 107 2.32 -13.69 2.48
CA ALA A 107 1.30 -14.60 2.00
C ALA A 107 1.85 -15.75 1.17
N VAL A 108 1.04 -16.78 1.06
CA VAL A 108 1.20 -17.85 0.09
C VAL A 108 0.19 -17.61 -1.03
N GLY A 109 0.66 -17.71 -2.27
CA GLY A 109 -0.18 -17.55 -3.46
C GLY A 109 -0.06 -18.72 -4.42
N ARG A 110 -1.05 -18.82 -5.29
CA ARG A 110 -1.07 -19.78 -6.40
C ARG A 110 -1.50 -19.10 -7.69
N VAL A 111 -0.77 -19.38 -8.76
CA VAL A 111 -1.13 -18.97 -10.11
C VAL A 111 -2.15 -19.99 -10.62
N LEU A 112 -3.40 -19.56 -10.81
CA LEU A 112 -4.50 -20.45 -11.22
C LEU A 112 -4.54 -20.63 -12.74
N GLY A 113 -4.07 -19.63 -13.48
CA GLY A 113 -4.05 -19.63 -14.94
C GLY A 113 -3.20 -18.49 -15.47
N PRO A 114 -3.19 -18.25 -16.80
CA PRO A 114 -2.38 -17.20 -17.41
C PRO A 114 -2.75 -15.79 -16.91
N HIS A 115 -4.02 -15.58 -16.53
CA HIS A 115 -4.55 -14.26 -16.13
C HIS A 115 -4.83 -14.14 -14.63
N TRP A 116 -4.95 -15.26 -13.90
CA TRP A 116 -5.46 -15.27 -12.53
C TRP A 116 -4.41 -15.74 -11.52
N ARG A 117 -4.27 -14.96 -10.44
CA ARG A 117 -3.46 -15.33 -9.27
C ARG A 117 -4.25 -15.06 -8.00
N VAL A 118 -4.15 -15.96 -7.04
CA VAL A 118 -4.77 -15.80 -5.71
C VAL A 118 -3.72 -15.85 -4.63
N GLN A 119 -3.94 -15.10 -3.54
CA GLN A 119 -3.05 -15.06 -2.39
C GLN A 119 -3.86 -15.03 -1.10
N ALA A 120 -3.32 -15.67 -0.07
CA ALA A 120 -3.85 -15.65 1.28
C ALA A 120 -2.70 -15.46 2.26
N GLY A 121 -2.85 -14.52 3.20
CA GLY A 121 -1.84 -14.25 4.20
C GLY A 121 -2.26 -13.24 5.24
N ALA A 122 -1.26 -12.68 5.91
CA ALA A 122 -1.44 -11.73 7.00
C ALA A 122 -0.68 -10.44 6.72
N MET A 123 -1.29 -9.33 7.09
CA MET A 123 -0.70 -8.00 7.07
C MET A 123 -0.53 -7.50 8.50
N LEU A 124 0.69 -7.12 8.87
CA LEU A 124 0.98 -6.33 10.04
C LEU A 124 0.99 -4.85 9.65
N GLN A 125 0.13 -4.05 10.26
CA GLN A 125 0.19 -2.60 10.17
C GLN A 125 0.79 -2.04 11.47
N SER A 126 1.90 -1.32 11.36
CA SER A 126 2.57 -0.66 12.48
C SER A 126 2.53 0.85 12.32
N THR A 127 2.15 1.57 13.37
CA THR A 127 2.25 3.04 13.48
C THR A 127 3.28 3.37 14.57
N ASN A 128 3.44 4.65 14.91
CA ASN A 128 4.27 5.06 16.05
C ASN A 128 3.72 4.60 17.40
N THR A 129 2.42 4.34 17.51
CA THR A 129 1.73 4.11 18.79
C THR A 129 1.12 2.72 18.91
N TRP A 130 0.80 2.05 17.81
CA TRP A 130 0.11 0.76 17.85
C TRP A 130 0.49 -0.15 16.69
N ARG A 131 0.21 -1.44 16.88
CA ARG A 131 0.39 -2.50 15.87
C ARG A 131 -0.89 -3.31 15.78
N LYS A 132 -1.29 -3.70 14.56
CA LYS A 132 -2.46 -4.54 14.34
C LYS A 132 -2.23 -5.52 13.21
N TYR A 133 -2.76 -6.73 13.39
CA TYR A 133 -2.74 -7.79 12.40
C TYR A 133 -4.07 -7.85 11.66
N TYR A 134 -4.00 -8.11 10.36
CA TYR A 134 -5.14 -8.32 9.48
C TYR A 134 -4.92 -9.58 8.66
N TRP A 135 -5.97 -10.39 8.52
CA TRP A 135 -6.00 -11.43 7.49
C TRP A 135 -6.37 -10.80 6.15
N GLN A 136 -5.71 -11.23 5.08
CA GLN A 136 -5.94 -10.69 3.76
C GLN A 136 -5.98 -11.80 2.73
N LEU A 137 -7.01 -11.73 1.89
CA LEU A 137 -7.21 -12.56 0.72
C LEU A 137 -7.20 -11.63 -0.49
N SER A 138 -6.45 -12.00 -1.53
CA SER A 138 -6.43 -11.22 -2.77
C SER A 138 -6.54 -12.11 -4.00
N ALA A 139 -7.22 -11.57 -5.02
CA ALA A 139 -7.26 -12.11 -6.36
C ALA A 139 -6.75 -11.04 -7.32
N HIS A 140 -5.76 -11.38 -8.13
CA HIS A 140 -5.15 -10.49 -9.10
C HIS A 140 -5.49 -10.99 -10.50
N LEU A 141 -6.16 -10.14 -11.27
CA LEU A 141 -6.41 -10.33 -12.69
C LEU A 141 -5.37 -9.54 -13.49
N ARG A 142 -4.67 -10.21 -14.39
CA ARG A 142 -3.81 -9.59 -15.39
C ARG A 142 -4.51 -9.74 -16.74
N LEU A 143 -4.93 -8.62 -17.32
CA LEU A 143 -5.47 -8.53 -18.68
C LEU A 143 -4.34 -8.64 -19.71
#